data_AF-A0A6I3A0C2-F1
#
_entry.id   AF-A0A6I3A0C2-F1
#
_cell.length_a   1.000
_cell.length_b   1.000
_cell.length_c   1.000
_cell.angle_alpha   90.00
_cell.angle_beta   90.00
_cell.angle_gamma   90.00
#
_symmetry.space_group_name_H-M   'P 1'
#
loop_
_entity.id
_entity.type
_entity.pdbx_description
1 polymer ?
#
loop_
_entity_poly.entity_id
_entity_poly.type
_entity_poly.pdbx_seq_one_letter_code
_entity_poly.pdbx_strand_id
1 'polypeptide(L)'
;MLTTSFKLYFGMAVGALVAAVTFGYTTGGNNTGPLSLGWKGAVGNQTGYLILIGVAMTCGFLGLLFVSFRDADPTAAAAALGVDQPPAQLPTQPSYWPLIAMFGVAALALGLVLSSAIFLVGVGLLTVVAIEWAMQAWADRATGDPQTNRELRDRVMHPIEVPVVAALAIAAVPLGASRVLLSSSRIGAVWVASVIAAVVLGVAVLVALKPRISKNIVATIVLFGGLAFIAAGVTAAVIGERDFEHHGGTEHPAEGK
;
A
#
# COMPACT_ATOMS: atom_id res chain seq x y z
N MET A 1 -8.28 20.09 -28.22
CA MET A 1 -7.24 19.41 -29.04
C MET A 1 -7.11 17.96 -28.56
N LEU A 2 -6.76 17.02 -29.45
CA LEU A 2 -6.47 15.63 -29.05
C LEU A 2 -4.98 15.53 -28.71
N THR A 3 -4.67 15.06 -27.50
CA THR A 3 -3.30 14.92 -26.99
C THR A 3 -2.53 13.87 -27.80
N THR A 4 -1.20 13.99 -27.82
CA THR A 4 -0.33 13.01 -28.50
C THR A 4 -0.52 11.61 -27.91
N SER A 5 -0.65 11.52 -26.58
CA SER A 5 -0.92 10.27 -25.87
C SER A 5 -2.26 9.65 -26.30
N PHE A 6 -3.34 10.43 -26.42
CA PHE A 6 -4.62 9.92 -26.92
C PHE A 6 -4.46 9.26 -28.30
N LYS A 7 -3.81 9.95 -29.24
CA LYS A 7 -3.62 9.44 -30.61
C LYS A 7 -2.84 8.13 -30.62
N LEU A 8 -1.80 8.03 -29.81
CA LEU A 8 -0.97 6.82 -29.68
C LEU A 8 -1.78 5.65 -29.13
N TYR A 9 -2.42 5.80 -27.97
CA TYR A 9 -3.15 4.70 -27.32
C TYR A 9 -4.41 4.31 -28.07
N PHE A 10 -5.14 5.27 -28.63
CA PHE A 10 -6.28 4.98 -29.48
C PHE A 10 -5.86 4.27 -30.78
N GLY A 11 -4.74 4.67 -31.39
CA GLY A 11 -4.16 3.99 -32.54
C GLY A 11 -3.76 2.55 -32.21
N MET A 12 -3.10 2.32 -31.08
CA MET A 12 -2.78 0.98 -30.58
C MET A 12 -4.04 0.14 -30.31
N ALA A 13 -5.10 0.74 -29.77
CA ALA A 13 -6.36 0.06 -29.52
C ALA A 13 -7.01 -0.42 -30.83
N VAL A 14 -7.11 0.45 -31.84
CA VAL A 14 -7.63 0.09 -33.16
C VAL A 14 -6.75 -0.97 -33.81
N GLY A 15 -5.42 -0.83 -33.75
CA GLY A 15 -4.48 -1.82 -34.26
C GLY A 15 -4.65 -3.19 -33.59
N ALA A 16 -4.80 -3.22 -32.26
CA ALA A 16 -5.03 -4.44 -31.50
C ALA A 16 -6.39 -5.08 -31.79
N LEU A 17 -7.45 -4.30 -32.02
CA LEU A 17 -8.75 -4.82 -32.45
C LEU A 17 -8.66 -5.47 -33.84
N VAL A 18 -8.03 -4.79 -34.80
CA VAL A 18 -7.83 -5.35 -36.15
C VAL A 18 -6.98 -6.62 -36.08
N ALA A 19 -5.91 -6.61 -35.27
CA ALA A 19 -5.09 -7.79 -35.03
C ALA A 19 -5.89 -8.92 -34.37
N ALA A 20 -6.74 -8.64 -33.38
CA ALA A 20 -7.58 -9.63 -32.72
C ALA A 20 -8.56 -10.28 -33.70
N VAL A 21 -9.25 -9.49 -34.51
CA VAL A 21 -10.19 -9.99 -35.54
C VAL A 21 -9.44 -10.84 -36.56
N THR A 22 -8.32 -10.34 -37.07
CA THR A 22 -7.48 -11.06 -38.05
C THR A 22 -6.97 -12.38 -37.47
N PHE A 23 -6.42 -12.35 -36.25
CA PHE A 23 -5.92 -13.53 -35.54
C PHE A 23 -7.04 -14.54 -35.26
N GLY A 24 -8.22 -14.07 -34.87
CA GLY A 24 -9.37 -14.94 -34.64
C GLY A 24 -9.77 -15.69 -35.91
N TYR A 25 -9.85 -15.00 -37.04
CA TYR A 25 -10.14 -15.65 -38.33
C TYR A 25 -9.02 -16.59 -38.79
N THR A 26 -7.74 -16.22 -38.64
CA THR A 26 -6.62 -17.09 -39.08
C THR A 26 -6.43 -18.32 -38.21
N THR A 27 -6.94 -18.32 -36.97
CA THR A 27 -6.86 -19.45 -36.04
C THR A 27 -8.13 -20.31 -35.99
N GLY A 28 -8.98 -20.23 -37.01
CA GLY A 28 -10.17 -21.08 -37.15
C GLY A 28 -11.46 -20.49 -36.61
N GLY A 29 -11.51 -19.18 -36.38
CA GLY A 29 -12.75 -18.47 -36.08
C GLY A 29 -13.71 -18.48 -37.27
N ASN A 30 -15.01 -18.53 -37.00
CA ASN A 30 -16.04 -18.64 -38.03
C ASN A 30 -17.17 -17.62 -37.83
N ASN A 31 -17.95 -17.42 -38.91
CA ASN A 31 -19.09 -16.49 -38.93
C ASN A 31 -18.69 -15.10 -38.41
N THR A 32 -19.48 -14.58 -37.46
CA THR A 32 -19.24 -13.33 -36.76
C THR A 32 -18.49 -13.52 -35.44
N GLY A 33 -17.99 -14.73 -35.13
CA GLY A 33 -17.36 -15.05 -33.85
C GLY A 33 -16.26 -14.06 -33.44
N PRO A 34 -15.22 -13.85 -34.26
CA PRO A 34 -14.16 -12.88 -33.98
C PRO A 34 -14.61 -11.40 -33.96
N LEU A 35 -15.77 -11.06 -34.53
CA LEU A 35 -16.32 -9.70 -34.52
C LEU A 35 -17.26 -9.47 -33.33
N SER A 36 -17.99 -10.50 -32.91
CA SER A 36 -19.02 -10.45 -31.89
C SER A 36 -18.52 -10.92 -30.53
N LEU A 37 -17.19 -10.96 -30.32
CA LEU A 37 -16.57 -11.50 -29.11
C LEU A 37 -17.05 -12.93 -28.75
N GLY A 38 -17.36 -13.75 -29.76
CA GLY A 38 -17.85 -15.12 -29.58
C GLY A 38 -19.36 -15.28 -29.40
N TRP A 39 -20.15 -14.20 -29.43
CA TRP A 39 -21.62 -14.29 -29.33
C TRP A 39 -22.26 -15.19 -30.41
N LYS A 40 -21.82 -15.07 -31.67
CA LYS A 40 -22.34 -15.90 -32.77
C LYS A 40 -21.21 -16.41 -33.65
N GLY A 41 -20.60 -17.50 -33.19
CA GLY A 41 -19.54 -18.23 -33.90
C GLY A 41 -18.31 -18.50 -33.02
N ALA A 42 -17.44 -19.37 -33.50
CA ALA A 42 -16.15 -19.65 -32.88
C ALA A 42 -15.19 -18.48 -33.12
N VAL A 43 -14.35 -18.19 -32.13
CA VAL A 43 -13.41 -17.07 -32.15
C VAL A 43 -12.01 -17.50 -32.65
N GLY A 44 -11.79 -18.80 -32.86
CA GLY A 44 -10.47 -19.37 -33.14
C GLY A 44 -9.73 -19.70 -31.84
N ASN A 45 -8.43 -19.42 -31.77
CA ASN A 45 -7.63 -19.58 -30.55
C ASN A 45 -8.02 -18.53 -29.51
N GLN A 46 -8.77 -18.97 -28.50
CA GLN A 46 -9.30 -18.12 -27.43
C GLN A 46 -8.22 -17.37 -26.65
N THR A 47 -7.10 -18.01 -26.32
CA THR A 47 -6.06 -17.39 -25.49
C THR A 47 -5.42 -16.21 -26.20
N GLY A 48 -4.96 -16.40 -27.44
CA GLY A 48 -4.34 -15.32 -28.21
C GLY A 48 -5.33 -14.21 -28.54
N TYR A 49 -6.56 -14.56 -28.89
CA TYR A 49 -7.62 -13.60 -29.16
C TYR A 49 -7.95 -12.75 -27.92
N LEU A 50 -8.14 -13.38 -26.75
CA LEU A 50 -8.47 -12.67 -25.50
C LEU A 50 -7.34 -11.74 -25.05
N ILE A 51 -6.08 -12.11 -25.26
CA ILE A 51 -4.95 -11.22 -24.99
C ILE A 51 -5.03 -9.98 -25.88
N LEU A 52 -5.28 -10.14 -27.18
CA LEU A 52 -5.37 -9.00 -28.11
C LEU A 52 -6.58 -8.10 -27.82
N ILE A 53 -7.73 -8.69 -27.48
CA ILE A 53 -8.90 -7.93 -27.00
C ILE A 53 -8.58 -7.22 -25.68
N GLY A 54 -7.88 -7.86 -24.76
CA GLY A 54 -7.43 -7.27 -23.50
C GLY A 54 -6.55 -6.04 -23.75
N VAL A 55 -5.54 -6.17 -24.62
CA VAL A 55 -4.68 -5.04 -25.03
C VAL A 55 -5.51 -3.94 -25.67
N ALA A 56 -6.43 -4.26 -26.58
CA ALA A 56 -7.31 -3.29 -27.20
C ALA A 56 -8.15 -2.51 -26.17
N MET A 57 -8.76 -3.22 -25.21
CA MET A 57 -9.56 -2.63 -24.13
C MET A 57 -8.70 -1.75 -23.22
N THR A 58 -7.52 -2.22 -22.81
CA THR A 58 -6.59 -1.44 -21.98
C THR A 58 -6.12 -0.18 -22.71
N CYS A 59 -5.68 -0.30 -23.96
CA CYS A 59 -5.25 0.84 -24.77
C CYS A 59 -6.41 1.82 -25.03
N GLY A 60 -7.62 1.31 -25.32
CA GLY A 60 -8.80 2.15 -25.51
C GLY A 60 -9.18 2.90 -24.24
N PHE A 61 -9.15 2.23 -23.10
CA PHE A 61 -9.37 2.83 -21.79
C PHE A 61 -8.32 3.90 -21.45
N LEU A 62 -7.03 3.60 -21.67
CA LEU A 62 -5.96 4.58 -21.48
C LEU A 62 -6.15 5.79 -22.41
N GLY A 63 -6.51 5.57 -23.67
CA GLY A 63 -6.86 6.64 -24.61
C GLY A 63 -7.97 7.53 -24.02
N LEU A 64 -9.09 6.94 -23.59
CA LEU A 64 -10.20 7.65 -22.96
C LEU A 64 -9.76 8.44 -21.71
N LEU A 65 -8.90 7.86 -20.86
CA LEU A 65 -8.35 8.57 -19.71
C LEU A 65 -7.52 9.80 -20.14
N PHE A 66 -6.63 9.65 -21.11
CA PHE A 66 -5.76 10.76 -21.57
C PHE A 66 -6.52 11.90 -22.22
N VAL A 67 -7.67 11.64 -22.86
CA VAL A 67 -8.51 12.72 -23.39
C VAL A 67 -9.39 13.33 -22.29
N SER A 68 -9.85 12.54 -21.33
CA SER A 68 -10.67 13.02 -20.20
C SER A 68 -9.88 13.88 -19.23
N PHE A 69 -8.60 13.54 -18.99
CA PHE A 69 -7.68 14.28 -18.12
C PHE A 69 -6.62 15.05 -18.92
N ARG A 70 -6.97 15.50 -20.13
CA ARG A 70 -6.06 16.25 -21.02
C ARG A 70 -5.50 17.52 -20.39
N ASP A 71 -6.18 18.09 -19.41
CA ASP A 71 -5.77 19.32 -18.75
C ASP A 71 -4.49 19.12 -17.89
N ALA A 72 -4.14 17.86 -17.59
CA ALA A 72 -2.88 17.50 -16.94
C ALA A 72 -1.70 17.35 -17.94
N ASP A 73 -1.94 17.43 -19.24
CA ASP A 73 -0.89 17.35 -20.27
C ASP A 73 -0.13 18.70 -20.33
N PRO A 74 1.21 18.71 -20.14
CA PRO A 74 2.00 19.94 -20.18
C PRO A 74 1.88 20.68 -21.52
N THR A 75 1.70 19.95 -22.63
CA THR A 75 1.54 20.56 -23.95
C THR A 75 0.16 21.18 -24.14
N ALA A 76 -0.88 20.57 -23.57
CA ALA A 76 -2.24 21.13 -23.59
C ALA A 76 -2.34 22.36 -22.68
N ALA A 77 -1.69 22.33 -21.51
CA ALA A 77 -1.61 23.47 -20.60
C ALA A 77 -0.85 24.65 -21.23
N ALA A 78 0.29 24.40 -21.89
CA ALA A 78 1.05 25.40 -22.61
C ALA A 78 0.23 26.06 -23.74
N ALA A 79 -0.46 25.24 -24.54
CA ALA A 79 -1.33 25.72 -25.61
C ALA A 79 -2.51 26.55 -25.09
N ALA A 80 -3.09 26.20 -23.94
CA ALA A 80 -4.18 26.96 -23.32
C ALA A 80 -3.71 28.32 -22.77
N LEU A 81 -2.48 28.39 -22.26
CA LEU A 81 -1.88 29.60 -21.71
C LEU A 81 -1.19 30.48 -22.77
N GLY A 82 -1.04 29.99 -24.01
CA GLY A 82 -0.33 30.70 -25.07
C GLY A 82 1.17 30.86 -24.81
N VAL A 83 1.76 29.95 -24.04
CA VAL A 83 3.19 29.93 -23.70
C VAL A 83 3.88 28.74 -24.33
N ASP A 84 5.17 28.86 -24.65
CA ASP A 84 5.94 27.76 -25.27
C ASP A 84 6.17 26.59 -24.31
N GLN A 85 6.21 26.86 -23.01
CA GLN A 85 6.45 25.84 -21.98
C GLN A 85 5.65 26.16 -20.72
N PRO A 86 5.01 25.16 -20.08
CA PRO A 86 4.29 25.41 -18.83
C PRO A 86 5.28 25.80 -17.73
N PRO A 87 4.83 26.55 -16.70
CA PRO A 87 5.69 26.91 -15.57
C PRO A 87 6.31 25.66 -14.95
N ALA A 88 7.60 25.74 -14.61
CA ALA A 88 8.35 24.62 -14.04
C ALA A 88 7.68 24.11 -12.76
N GLN A 89 7.42 22.80 -12.71
CA GLN A 89 6.94 22.16 -11.49
C GLN A 89 8.04 22.21 -10.44
N LEU A 90 7.71 22.65 -9.21
CA LEU A 90 8.68 22.61 -8.12
C LEU A 90 9.07 21.15 -7.83
N PRO A 91 10.33 20.89 -7.43
CA PRO A 91 10.75 19.56 -7.02
C PRO A 91 9.84 19.03 -5.90
N THR A 92 9.29 17.83 -6.09
CA THR A 92 8.51 17.13 -5.07
C THR A 92 9.38 16.84 -3.86
N GLN A 93 8.81 16.93 -2.66
CA GLN A 93 9.58 16.66 -1.45
C GLN A 93 9.92 15.17 -1.32
N PRO A 94 11.05 14.81 -0.70
CA PRO A 94 11.36 13.43 -0.39
C PRO A 94 10.20 12.78 0.39
N SER A 95 9.76 11.60 -0.06
CA SER A 95 8.68 10.83 0.55
C SER A 95 9.22 9.52 1.11
N TYR A 96 8.77 9.17 2.31
CA TYR A 96 9.13 7.91 2.99
C TYR A 96 8.08 6.81 2.74
N TRP A 97 6.94 7.13 2.12
CA TRP A 97 5.88 6.17 1.84
C TRP A 97 6.31 4.99 0.97
N PRO A 98 7.16 5.15 -0.07
CA PRO A 98 7.69 4.01 -0.83
C PRO A 98 8.48 3.02 0.02
N LEU A 99 9.22 3.52 1.01
CA LEU A 99 9.97 2.67 1.95
C LEU A 99 9.02 1.85 2.82
N ILE A 100 7.93 2.45 3.30
CA ILE A 100 6.88 1.77 4.06
C ILE A 100 6.11 0.78 3.18
N ALA A 101 5.85 1.13 1.92
CA ALA A 101 5.19 0.29 0.94
C ALA A 101 5.89 -1.06 0.77
N MET A 102 7.23 -1.08 0.78
CA MET A 102 8.00 -2.32 0.67
C MET A 102 7.68 -3.31 1.80
N PHE A 103 7.45 -2.84 3.02
CA PHE A 103 7.03 -3.70 4.12
C PHE A 103 5.60 -4.24 3.90
N GLY A 104 4.70 -3.44 3.33
CA GLY A 104 3.36 -3.88 2.95
C GLY A 104 3.39 -4.96 1.87
N VAL A 105 4.21 -4.78 0.83
CA VAL A 105 4.41 -5.79 -0.22
C VAL A 105 5.02 -7.07 0.35
N ALA A 106 6.03 -6.95 1.22
CA ALA A 106 6.63 -8.09 1.90
C ALA A 106 5.60 -8.84 2.76
N ALA A 107 4.76 -8.11 3.52
CA ALA A 107 3.69 -8.69 4.31
C ALA A 107 2.63 -9.39 3.45
N LEU A 108 2.26 -8.85 2.29
CA LEU A 108 1.38 -9.55 1.33
C LEU A 108 1.99 -10.87 0.85
N ALA A 109 3.25 -10.82 0.40
CA ALA A 109 3.95 -12.00 -0.12
C ALA A 109 4.08 -13.09 0.97
N LEU A 110 4.47 -12.71 2.18
CA LEU A 110 4.53 -13.64 3.33
C LEU A 110 3.16 -14.13 3.76
N GLY A 111 2.14 -13.27 3.71
CA GLY A 111 0.76 -13.59 4.09
C GLY A 111 0.12 -14.64 3.18
N LEU A 112 0.44 -14.63 1.88
CA LEU A 112 -0.01 -15.67 0.94
C LEU A 112 0.46 -17.08 1.33
N VAL A 113 1.57 -17.18 2.07
CA VAL A 113 2.17 -18.47 2.48
C VAL A 113 1.85 -18.81 3.94
N LEU A 114 1.95 -17.83 4.84
CA LEU A 114 1.93 -18.06 6.28
C LEU A 114 0.52 -18.01 6.87
N SER A 115 -0.26 -16.97 6.57
CA SER A 115 -1.63 -16.83 7.08
C SER A 115 -2.41 -15.69 6.41
N SER A 116 -3.73 -15.88 6.29
CA SER A 116 -4.68 -14.84 5.85
C SER A 116 -4.61 -13.57 6.72
N ALA A 117 -4.34 -13.70 8.02
CA ALA A 117 -4.21 -12.55 8.91
C ALA A 117 -3.03 -11.63 8.52
N ILE A 118 -1.85 -12.20 8.24
CA ILE A 118 -0.67 -11.42 7.80
C ILE A 118 -0.94 -10.78 6.43
N PHE A 119 -1.64 -11.49 5.55
CA PHE A 119 -2.04 -10.96 4.25
C PHE A 119 -2.95 -9.72 4.40
N LEU A 120 -3.98 -9.80 5.24
CA LEU A 120 -4.89 -8.66 5.50
C LEU A 120 -4.17 -7.47 6.14
N VAL A 121 -3.20 -7.70 7.02
CA VAL A 121 -2.34 -6.64 7.55
C VAL A 121 -1.54 -5.96 6.43
N GLY A 122 -0.98 -6.74 5.50
CA GLY A 122 -0.30 -6.21 4.31
C GLY A 122 -1.22 -5.37 3.42
N VAL A 123 -2.44 -5.83 3.16
CA VAL A 123 -3.46 -5.07 2.41
C VAL A 123 -3.78 -3.76 3.11
N GLY A 124 -4.02 -3.81 4.42
CA GLY A 124 -4.32 -2.62 5.24
C GLY A 124 -3.18 -1.60 5.19
N LEU A 125 -1.94 -2.05 5.36
CA LEU A 125 -0.76 -1.18 5.30
C LEU A 125 -0.61 -0.53 3.92
N LEU A 126 -0.73 -1.30 2.83
CA LEU A 126 -0.64 -0.74 1.48
C LEU A 126 -1.79 0.21 1.17
N THR A 127 -2.98 -0.01 1.73
CA THR A 127 -4.12 0.90 1.59
C THR A 127 -3.81 2.24 2.26
N VAL A 128 -3.29 2.23 3.49
CA VAL A 128 -2.86 3.44 4.20
C VAL A 128 -1.77 4.16 3.40
N VAL A 129 -0.74 3.44 2.97
CA VAL A 129 0.35 3.99 2.14
C VAL A 129 -0.20 4.61 0.86
N ALA A 130 -1.13 3.96 0.18
CA ALA A 130 -1.70 4.47 -1.06
C ALA A 130 -2.48 5.77 -0.84
N ILE A 131 -3.31 5.83 0.21
CA ILE A 131 -4.09 7.04 0.57
C ILE A 131 -3.14 8.18 0.91
N GLU A 132 -2.20 7.93 1.81
CA GLU A 132 -1.26 8.93 2.31
C GLU A 132 -0.32 9.46 1.22
N TRP A 133 0.20 8.56 0.40
CA TRP A 133 1.09 8.93 -0.69
C TRP A 133 0.34 9.68 -1.80
N ALA A 134 -0.91 9.28 -2.10
CA ALA A 134 -1.77 10.03 -3.01
C ALA A 134 -2.09 11.43 -2.47
N MET A 135 -2.38 11.54 -1.17
CA MET A 135 -2.69 12.81 -0.53
C MET A 135 -1.46 13.74 -0.52
N GLN A 136 -0.27 13.19 -0.26
CA GLN A 136 0.98 13.93 -0.38
C GLN A 136 1.23 14.40 -1.82
N ALA A 137 1.01 13.53 -2.81
CA ALA A 137 1.19 13.87 -4.22
C ALA A 137 0.19 14.93 -4.71
N TRP A 138 -1.03 14.92 -4.18
CA TRP A 138 -2.01 15.99 -4.42
C TRP A 138 -1.55 17.30 -3.78
N ALA A 139 -1.14 17.25 -2.51
CA ALA A 139 -0.74 18.43 -1.75
C ALA A 139 0.48 19.11 -2.38
N ASP A 140 1.47 18.35 -2.82
CA ASP A 140 2.66 18.86 -3.50
C ASP A 140 2.34 19.65 -4.78
N ARG A 141 1.15 19.46 -5.36
CA ARG A 141 0.69 20.12 -6.59
C ARG A 141 -0.43 21.14 -6.36
N ALA A 142 -0.89 21.32 -5.13
CA ALA A 142 -2.03 22.17 -4.83
C ALA A 142 -1.71 23.67 -5.03
N THR A 143 -0.53 24.11 -4.58
CA THR A 143 -0.03 25.48 -4.78
C THR A 143 1.47 25.48 -5.09
N GLY A 144 2.01 26.63 -5.48
CA GLY A 144 3.45 26.81 -5.76
C GLY A 144 4.34 26.96 -4.50
N ASP A 145 3.76 27.04 -3.31
CA ASP A 145 4.50 27.18 -2.06
C ASP A 145 4.54 25.86 -1.25
N PRO A 146 5.73 25.28 -1.00
CA PRO A 146 5.86 24.05 -0.24
C PRO A 146 5.41 24.13 1.22
N GLN A 147 5.36 25.32 1.84
CA GLN A 147 4.87 25.47 3.22
C GLN A 147 3.34 25.38 3.25
N THR A 148 2.67 26.19 2.43
CA THR A 148 1.21 26.19 2.27
C THR A 148 0.68 24.80 1.90
N ASN A 149 1.37 24.06 1.02
CA ASN A 149 0.99 22.70 0.64
C ASN A 149 0.99 21.71 1.82
N ARG A 150 1.96 21.81 2.73
CA ARG A 150 2.00 20.96 3.93
C ARG A 150 0.85 21.30 4.87
N GLU A 151 0.61 22.57 5.12
CA GLU A 151 -0.50 23.01 5.97
C GLU A 151 -1.86 22.56 5.44
N LEU A 152 -2.04 22.59 4.11
CA LEU A 152 -3.26 22.12 3.46
C LEU A 152 -3.46 20.61 3.65
N ARG A 153 -2.43 19.80 3.41
CA ARG A 153 -2.45 18.35 3.66
C ARG A 153 -2.76 18.07 5.12
N ASP A 154 -2.08 18.78 6.01
CA ASP A 154 -2.18 18.59 7.43
C ASP A 154 -3.58 18.93 7.95
N ARG A 155 -4.20 19.99 7.43
CA ARG A 155 -5.57 20.37 7.78
C ARG A 155 -6.60 19.35 7.34
N VAL A 156 -6.40 18.72 6.18
CA VAL A 156 -7.30 17.68 5.66
C VAL A 156 -7.11 16.36 6.40
N MET A 157 -5.86 15.97 6.65
CA MET A 157 -5.56 14.63 7.10
C MET A 157 -5.35 14.46 8.60
N HIS A 158 -4.76 15.43 9.33
CA HIS A 158 -4.53 15.28 10.77
C HIS A 158 -5.79 14.89 11.57
N PRO A 159 -7.00 15.39 11.25
CA PRO A 159 -8.22 14.97 11.95
C PRO A 159 -8.51 13.46 11.85
N ILE A 160 -7.97 12.78 10.83
CA ILE A 160 -8.18 11.35 10.57
C ILE A 160 -6.92 10.57 10.96
N GLU A 161 -5.73 11.02 10.56
CA GLU A 161 -4.45 10.38 10.82
C GLU A 161 -4.17 10.26 12.30
N VAL A 162 -4.37 11.33 13.07
CA VAL A 162 -4.02 11.33 14.49
C VAL A 162 -4.85 10.30 15.26
N PRO A 163 -6.20 10.24 15.13
CA PRO A 163 -6.98 9.19 15.77
C PRO A 163 -6.63 7.78 15.28
N VAL A 164 -6.43 7.59 13.97
CA VAL A 164 -6.15 6.26 13.40
C VAL A 164 -4.79 5.74 13.87
N VAL A 165 -3.74 6.56 13.77
CA VAL A 165 -2.40 6.19 14.24
C VAL A 165 -2.39 5.96 15.74
N ALA A 166 -3.11 6.77 16.52
CA ALA A 166 -3.25 6.54 17.95
C ALA A 166 -3.94 5.21 18.25
N ALA A 167 -5.06 4.90 17.58
CA ALA A 167 -5.77 3.63 17.75
C ALA A 167 -4.91 2.43 17.35
N LEU A 168 -4.19 2.53 16.22
CA LEU A 168 -3.27 1.48 15.77
C LEU A 168 -2.12 1.29 16.76
N ALA A 169 -1.53 2.35 17.29
CA ALA A 169 -0.48 2.26 18.30
C ALA A 169 -1.01 1.60 19.59
N ILE A 170 -2.19 2.00 20.06
CA ILE A 170 -2.86 1.43 21.23
C ILE A 170 -3.20 -0.05 21.03
N ALA A 171 -3.54 -0.49 19.82
CA ALA A 171 -3.82 -1.90 19.53
C ALA A 171 -2.53 -2.72 19.32
N ALA A 172 -1.61 -2.24 18.49
CA ALA A 172 -0.44 -2.99 18.06
C ALA A 172 0.56 -3.21 19.20
N VAL A 173 0.81 -2.20 20.05
CA VAL A 173 1.81 -2.30 21.11
C VAL A 173 1.44 -3.36 22.16
N PRO A 174 0.23 -3.36 22.74
CA PRO A 174 -0.17 -4.38 23.72
C PRO A 174 -0.32 -5.76 23.11
N LEU A 175 -0.86 -5.89 21.90
CA LEU A 175 -0.98 -7.19 21.22
C LEU A 175 0.39 -7.79 20.90
N GLY A 176 1.32 -6.97 20.40
CA GLY A 176 2.70 -7.37 20.18
C GLY A 176 3.38 -7.78 21.47
N ALA A 177 3.27 -6.96 22.52
CA ALA A 177 3.82 -7.28 23.83
C ALA A 177 3.24 -8.58 24.40
N SER A 178 1.93 -8.78 24.30
CA SER A 178 1.26 -10.03 24.72
C SER A 178 1.86 -11.24 24.02
N ARG A 179 2.04 -11.19 22.70
CA ARG A 179 2.61 -12.31 21.92
C ARG A 179 4.05 -12.62 22.31
N VAL A 180 4.90 -11.61 22.48
CA VAL A 180 6.30 -11.84 22.87
C VAL A 180 6.41 -12.34 24.33
N LEU A 181 5.57 -11.83 25.24
CA LEU A 181 5.55 -12.29 26.62
C LEU A 181 5.07 -13.74 26.74
N LEU A 182 4.10 -14.15 25.91
CA LEU A 182 3.61 -15.53 25.86
C LEU A 182 4.65 -16.52 25.33
N SER A 183 5.57 -16.07 24.46
CA SER A 183 6.66 -16.92 23.94
C SER A 183 7.92 -16.92 24.81
N SER A 184 7.98 -16.14 25.91
CA SER A 184 9.22 -15.93 26.69
C SER A 184 9.21 -16.66 28.04
N SER A 185 10.39 -17.06 28.53
CA SER A 185 10.57 -17.74 29.83
C SER A 185 10.29 -16.78 31.00
N ARG A 186 10.03 -17.27 32.22
CA ARG A 186 9.64 -16.42 33.38
C ARG A 186 10.61 -15.26 33.65
N ILE A 187 11.91 -15.48 33.47
CA ILE A 187 12.96 -14.45 33.57
C ILE A 187 13.13 -13.66 32.27
N GLY A 188 12.99 -14.32 31.11
CA GLY A 188 13.05 -13.65 29.81
C GLY A 188 11.91 -12.63 29.61
N ALA A 189 10.72 -12.92 30.12
CA ALA A 189 9.56 -12.04 30.03
C ALA A 189 9.78 -10.71 30.77
N VAL A 190 10.41 -10.75 31.95
CA VAL A 190 10.74 -9.55 32.74
C VAL A 190 11.73 -8.66 31.98
N TRP A 191 12.77 -9.25 31.39
CA TRP A 191 13.74 -8.52 30.58
C TRP A 191 13.11 -7.92 29.31
N VAL A 192 12.32 -8.72 28.59
CA VAL A 192 11.61 -8.25 27.40
C VAL A 192 10.66 -7.09 27.73
N ALA A 193 9.83 -7.25 28.77
CA ALA A 193 8.93 -6.19 29.21
C ALA A 193 9.69 -4.92 29.59
N SER A 194 10.81 -5.05 30.30
CA SER A 194 11.64 -3.91 30.72
C SER A 194 12.26 -3.19 29.53
N VAL A 195 12.75 -3.92 28.52
CA VAL A 195 13.31 -3.33 27.29
C VAL A 195 12.23 -2.63 26.49
N ILE A 196 11.07 -3.25 26.28
CA ILE A 196 9.95 -2.61 25.56
C ILE A 196 9.52 -1.34 26.30
N ALA A 197 9.32 -1.40 27.62
CA ALA A 197 8.96 -0.24 28.42
C ALA A 197 10.02 0.88 28.33
N ALA A 198 11.30 0.55 28.42
CA ALA A 198 12.40 1.51 28.28
C ALA A 198 12.43 2.15 26.89
N VAL A 199 12.18 1.40 25.82
CA VAL A 199 12.10 1.92 24.45
C VAL A 199 10.92 2.86 24.29
N VAL A 200 9.72 2.43 24.72
CA VAL A 200 8.50 3.27 24.64
C VAL A 200 8.69 4.57 25.42
N LEU A 201 9.21 4.48 26.64
CA LEU A 201 9.46 5.63 27.50
C LEU A 201 10.57 6.53 26.92
N GLY A 202 11.63 5.95 26.37
CA GLY A 202 12.70 6.68 25.71
C GLY A 202 12.22 7.45 24.48
N VAL A 203 11.36 6.83 23.66
CA VAL A 203 10.73 7.52 22.52
C VAL A 203 9.82 8.64 22.99
N ALA A 204 8.98 8.41 24.02
CA ALA A 204 8.12 9.44 24.58
C ALA A 204 8.91 10.65 25.12
N VAL A 205 10.02 10.39 25.83
CA VAL A 205 10.91 11.43 26.34
C VAL A 205 11.62 12.18 25.20
N LEU A 206 12.09 11.48 24.17
CA LEU A 206 12.70 12.12 22.99
C LEU A 206 11.72 13.04 22.26
N VAL A 207 10.48 12.60 22.07
CA VAL A 207 9.41 13.40 21.46
C VAL A 207 9.08 14.60 22.33
N ALA A 208 9.01 14.43 23.66
CA ALA A 208 8.73 15.52 24.59
C ALA A 208 9.85 16.57 24.65
N LEU A 209 11.11 16.17 24.57
CA LEU A 209 12.26 17.08 24.72
C LEU A 209 12.67 17.78 23.43
N LYS A 210 12.32 17.25 22.24
CA LYS A 210 12.76 17.83 20.96
C LYS A 210 11.61 17.97 19.96
N PRO A 211 10.91 19.13 19.92
CA PRO A 211 9.76 19.37 19.04
C PRO A 211 10.07 19.36 17.53
N ARG A 212 11.35 19.41 17.14
CA ARG A 212 11.82 19.39 15.75
C ARG A 212 12.70 18.18 15.49
N ILE A 213 12.10 17.00 15.50
CA ILE A 213 12.78 15.77 15.05
C ILE A 213 12.94 15.87 13.52
N SER A 214 14.15 15.61 13.02
CA SER A 214 14.36 15.58 11.58
C SER A 214 13.65 14.36 10.97
N LYS A 215 13.03 14.54 9.81
CA LYS A 215 12.27 13.48 9.13
C LYS A 215 13.11 12.20 8.90
N ASN A 216 14.44 12.35 8.76
CA ASN A 216 15.38 11.24 8.63
C ASN A 216 15.53 10.41 9.92
N ILE A 217 15.51 11.04 11.10
CA ILE A 217 15.57 10.31 12.38
C ILE A 217 14.31 9.48 12.57
N VAL A 218 13.14 10.03 12.24
CA VAL A 218 11.88 9.28 12.27
C VAL A 218 11.94 8.10 11.31
N ALA A 219 12.39 8.30 10.07
CA ALA A 219 12.53 7.24 9.08
C ALA A 219 13.49 6.13 9.56
N THR A 220 14.62 6.48 10.17
CA THR A 220 15.56 5.51 10.74
C THR A 220 14.93 4.72 11.89
N ILE A 221 14.25 5.39 12.83
CA ILE A 221 13.58 4.71 13.96
C ILE A 221 12.49 3.75 13.45
N VAL A 222 11.68 4.19 12.49
CA VAL A 222 10.63 3.35 11.90
C VAL A 222 11.22 2.18 11.12
N LEU A 223 12.30 2.39 10.36
CA LEU A 223 12.97 1.35 9.59
C LEU A 223 13.56 0.28 10.50
N PHE A 224 14.40 0.68 11.46
CA PHE A 224 15.05 -0.25 12.37
C PHE A 224 14.06 -0.86 13.36
N GLY A 225 13.10 -0.08 13.87
CA GLY A 225 12.04 -0.55 14.76
C GLY A 225 11.10 -1.53 14.06
N GLY A 226 10.70 -1.25 12.82
CA GLY A 226 9.89 -2.14 11.99
C GLY A 226 10.64 -3.45 11.69
N LEU A 227 11.91 -3.37 11.31
CA LEU A 227 12.74 -4.56 11.07
C LEU A 227 12.91 -5.41 12.34
N ALA A 228 13.16 -4.77 13.48
CA ALA A 228 13.25 -5.45 14.77
C ALA A 228 11.91 -6.09 15.17
N PHE A 229 10.79 -5.42 14.92
CA PHE A 229 9.46 -5.95 15.21
C PHE A 229 9.12 -7.16 14.34
N ILE A 230 9.45 -7.11 13.04
CA ILE A 230 9.28 -8.24 12.12
C ILE A 230 10.16 -9.41 12.57
N ALA A 231 11.44 -9.17 12.87
CA ALA A 231 12.35 -10.21 13.34
C ALA A 231 11.86 -10.85 14.66
N ALA A 232 11.37 -10.03 15.60
CA ALA A 232 10.79 -10.51 16.86
C ALA A 232 9.50 -11.32 16.62
N GLY A 233 8.61 -10.85 15.73
CA GLY A 233 7.36 -11.53 15.40
C GLY A 233 7.58 -12.88 14.70
N VAL A 234 8.51 -12.95 13.74
CA VAL A 234 8.89 -14.21 13.07
C VAL A 234 9.51 -15.18 14.08
N THR A 235 10.39 -14.70 14.95
CA THR A 235 11.03 -15.53 15.97
C THR A 235 10.00 -16.08 16.97
N ALA A 236 9.05 -15.24 17.42
CA ALA A 236 7.97 -15.66 18.32
C ALA A 236 7.02 -16.67 17.67
N ALA A 237 6.71 -16.52 16.37
CA ALA A 237 5.87 -17.45 15.64
C ALA A 237 6.52 -18.84 15.46
N VAL A 238 7.85 -18.90 15.33
CA VAL A 238 8.62 -20.15 15.20
C VAL A 238 8.74 -20.90 16.54
N ILE A 239 8.84 -20.17 17.65
CA ILE A 239 9.07 -20.76 18.99
C ILE A 239 7.81 -21.43 19.56
N GLY A 240 6.61 -21.01 19.14
CA GLY A 240 5.35 -21.56 19.64
C GLY A 240 4.96 -21.05 21.04
N GLU A 241 3.69 -21.21 21.41
CA GLU A 241 3.15 -20.77 22.70
C GLU A 241 3.58 -21.71 23.84
N ARG A 242 3.86 -21.16 25.02
CA ARG A 242 4.29 -21.92 26.19
C ARG A 242 3.09 -22.62 26.85
N ASP A 243 3.21 -23.91 27.11
CA ASP A 243 2.24 -24.63 27.95
C ASP A 243 2.26 -24.08 29.39
N PHE A 244 1.11 -23.63 29.86
CA PHE A 244 0.91 -23.27 31.26
C PHE A 244 0.54 -24.55 32.04
N GLU A 245 1.47 -25.10 32.81
CA GLU A 245 1.11 -26.08 33.85
C GLU A 245 0.18 -25.40 34.87
N HIS A 246 -1.08 -25.82 34.89
CA HIS A 246 -2.01 -25.51 35.98
C HIS A 246 -1.48 -26.14 37.26
N HIS A 247 -0.82 -25.36 38.10
CA HIS A 247 -0.70 -25.72 39.51
C HIS A 247 -2.10 -25.64 40.12
N GLY A 248 -2.72 -26.81 40.29
CA GLY A 248 -4.01 -26.99 40.92
C GLY A 248 -4.07 -26.24 42.23
N GLY A 249 -5.15 -25.49 42.41
CA GLY A 249 -5.47 -24.82 43.65
C GLY A 249 -5.45 -25.82 44.80
N THR A 250 -4.75 -25.42 45.84
CA THR A 250 -4.83 -25.89 47.22
C THR A 250 -6.14 -26.60 47.56
N GLU A 251 -6.02 -27.86 47.96
CA GLU A 251 -7.03 -28.66 48.64
C GLU A 251 -7.69 -27.88 49.78
N HIS A 252 -9.00 -27.72 49.75
CA HIS A 252 -9.81 -27.45 50.93
C HIS A 252 -10.27 -28.80 51.50
N PRO A 253 -9.85 -29.22 52.71
CA PRO A 253 -10.48 -30.34 53.39
C PRO A 253 -11.77 -29.82 54.04
N ALA A 254 -12.92 -30.24 53.51
CA ALA A 254 -14.19 -30.11 54.21
C ALA A 254 -14.54 -31.47 54.83
N GLU A 255 -14.70 -31.42 56.16
CA GLU A 255 -15.05 -32.44 57.14
C GLU A 255 -15.94 -33.60 56.69
N GLY A 256 -15.67 -34.78 57.26
CA GLY A 256 -16.59 -35.90 57.28
C GLY A 256 -17.59 -35.84 58.43
N LYS A 257 -18.81 -36.30 58.12
CA LYS A 257 -19.94 -36.69 58.98
C LYS A 257 -20.66 -35.61 59.78
#